data_AF-A0A1C5TYZ9-F1
#
_entry.id   AF-A0A1C5TYZ9-F1
#
_cell.length_a   1.000
_cell.length_b   1.000
_cell.length_c   1.000
_cell.angle_alpha   90.00
_cell.angle_beta   90.00
_cell.angle_gamma   90.00
#
_symmetry.space_group_name_H-M   'P 1'
#
loop_
_entity.id
_entity.type
_entity.pdbx_description
1 polymer ?
#
loop_
_entity_poly.entity_id
_entity_poly.type
_entity_poly.pdbx_seq_one_letter_code
_entity_poly.pdbx_strand_id
1 'polypeptide(L)' 'MKKSVTVNVNEKKLSAIEMYLEQKNTTLAAELEKYADQLYGKVVPQNVRDFIDMMSDRKPARKQKITAPAETEKLSEQ' A
#
# COMPACT_ATOMS: atom_id res chain seq x y z
N MET A 1 4.44 -5.57 -2.73
CA MET A 1 5.72 -6.26 -2.50
C MET A 1 6.21 -5.87 -1.12
N LYS A 2 6.62 -6.82 -0.25
CA LYS A 2 7.14 -6.50 1.09
C LYS A 2 8.67 -6.41 1.06
N LYS A 3 9.25 -5.50 1.84
CA LYS A 3 10.69 -5.34 2.05
C LYS A 3 10.99 -5.56 3.54
N SER A 4 12.14 -6.18 3.84
CA SER A 4 12.57 -6.43 5.23
C SER A 4 13.62 -5.42 5.66
N VAL A 5 13.56 -4.99 6.92
CA VAL A 5 14.53 -4.11 7.56
C VAL A 5 15.01 -4.79 8.86
N THR A 6 16.32 -4.83 9.08
CA THR A 6 16.91 -5.39 10.31
C THR A 6 17.31 -4.25 11.24
N VAL A 7 16.97 -4.38 12.53
CA VAL A 7 17.30 -3.40 13.57
C VAL A 7 18.00 -4.11 14.73
N ASN A 8 19.11 -3.56 15.19
CA ASN A 8 19.85 -4.09 16.34
C ASN A 8 19.36 -3.42 17.63
N VAL A 9 19.01 -4.22 18.63
CA VAL A 9 18.52 -3.76 19.94
C VAL A 9 19.30 -4.49 21.03
N ASN A 10 19.45 -3.86 22.19
CA ASN A 10 20.02 -4.51 23.36
C ASN A 10 19.13 -5.69 23.81
N GLU A 11 19.75 -6.84 24.06
CA GLU A 11 19.05 -8.09 24.42
C GLU A 11 18.08 -7.93 25.61
N LYS A 12 18.53 -7.34 26.72
CA LYS A 12 17.67 -7.18 27.92
C LYS A 12 16.47 -6.27 27.66
N LYS A 13 16.67 -5.23 26.85
CA LYS A 13 15.56 -4.34 26.45
C LYS A 13 14.58 -5.07 25.54
N LEU A 14 15.08 -5.89 24.61
CA LEU A 14 14.25 -6.70 23.72
C LEU A 14 13.39 -7.69 24.51
N SER A 15 13.99 -8.46 25.42
CA SER A 15 13.24 -9.42 26.25
C SER A 15 12.15 -8.74 27.09
N ALA A 16 12.44 -7.55 27.65
CA ALA A 16 11.44 -6.79 28.38
C ALA A 16 10.30 -6.35 27.45
N ILE A 17 10.59 -5.87 26.24
CA ILE A 17 9.56 -5.49 25.28
C ILE A 17 8.68 -6.69 24.94
N GLU A 18 9.26 -7.83 24.55
CA GLU A 18 8.51 -9.03 24.17
C GLU A 18 7.57 -9.49 25.29
N MET A 19 8.05 -9.56 26.53
CA MET A 19 7.24 -9.95 27.70
C MET A 19 6.02 -9.03 27.89
N TYR A 20 6.19 -7.71 27.79
CA TYR A 20 5.08 -6.76 27.95
C TYR A 20 4.12 -6.75 26.76
N LEU A 21 4.58 -7.11 25.56
CA LEU A 21 3.73 -7.24 24.38
C LEU A 21 2.84 -8.48 24.47
N GLU A 22 3.35 -9.60 25.00
CA GLU A 22 2.55 -10.80 25.27
C GLU A 22 1.42 -10.52 26.26
N GLN A 23 1.69 -9.75 27.33
CA GLN A 23 0.65 -9.30 28.27
C GLN A 23 -0.45 -8.49 27.57
N LYS A 24 -0.11 -7.78 26.51
CA LYS A 24 -1.03 -6.98 25.68
C LYS A 24 -1.65 -7.76 24.53
N ASN A 25 -1.39 -9.07 24.42
CA ASN A 25 -1.85 -9.92 23.31
C ASN A 25 -1.44 -9.37 21.93
N THR A 26 -0.25 -8.80 21.85
CA THR A 26 0.34 -8.30 20.59
C THR A 26 1.75 -8.86 20.42
N THR A 27 2.33 -8.66 19.23
CA THR A 27 3.68 -9.11 18.90
C THR A 27 4.57 -7.93 18.56
N LEU A 28 5.88 -8.09 18.73
CA LEU A 28 6.86 -7.07 18.35
C LEU A 28 6.74 -6.70 16.87
N ALA A 29 6.54 -7.68 15.99
CA ALA A 29 6.35 -7.46 14.57
C ALA A 29 5.13 -6.56 14.28
N ALA A 30 3.98 -6.85 14.89
CA ALA A 30 2.75 -6.08 14.67
C ALA A 30 2.90 -4.62 15.13
N GLU A 31 3.51 -4.39 16.29
CA GLU A 31 3.79 -3.03 16.75
C GLU A 31 4.78 -2.31 15.83
N LEU A 32 5.86 -2.97 15.39
CA LEU A 32 6.82 -2.38 14.45
C LEU A 32 6.19 -2.06 13.09
N GLU A 33 5.31 -2.92 12.56
CA GLU A 33 4.54 -2.65 11.33
C GLU A 33 3.70 -1.38 11.51
N LYS A 34 2.97 -1.26 12.62
CA LYS A 34 2.18 -0.07 12.95
C LYS A 34 3.03 1.19 13.12
N TYR A 35 4.22 1.09 13.72
CA TYR A 35 5.14 2.23 13.82
C TYR A 35 5.72 2.62 12.46
N ALA A 36 5.98 1.66 11.57
CA ALA A 36 6.44 1.93 10.21
C ALA A 36 5.38 2.71 9.41
N ASP A 37 4.11 2.33 9.51
CA ASP A 37 3.01 3.05 8.85
C ASP A 37 2.86 4.49 9.37
N GLN A 38 2.96 4.67 10.70
CA GLN A 38 2.97 6.00 11.30
C GLN A 38 4.17 6.84 10.86
N LEU A 39 5.35 6.21 10.76
CA LEU A 39 6.57 6.87 10.31
C LEU A 39 6.42 7.33 8.86
N TYR A 40 5.82 6.51 7.99
CA TYR A 40 5.50 6.90 6.62
C TYR A 40 4.61 8.14 6.59
N GLY A 41 3.52 8.17 7.37
CA GLY A 41 2.61 9.31 7.44
C GLY A 41 3.26 10.61 7.97
N LYS A 42 4.22 10.49 8.91
CA LYS A 42 4.91 11.63 9.53
C LYS A 42 6.09 12.16 8.70
N VAL A 43 6.86 11.27 8.09
CA VAL A 43 8.12 11.61 7.40
C VAL A 43 7.88 11.91 5.93
N VAL A 44 6.90 11.25 5.30
CA VAL A 44 6.63 11.43 3.87
C VAL A 44 5.60 12.55 3.69
N PRO A 45 5.94 13.64 2.98
CA PRO A 45 5.01 14.71 2.66
C PRO A 45 3.79 14.20 1.88
N GLN A 46 2.65 14.88 2.04
CA GLN A 46 1.37 14.47 1.43
C GLN A 46 1.48 14.27 -0.09
N ASN A 47 2.09 15.22 -0.81
CA ASN A 47 2.29 15.14 -2.27
C ASN A 47 3.06 13.88 -2.72
N VAL A 48 4.03 13.42 -1.94
CA VAL A 48 4.78 12.19 -2.23
C VAL A 48 3.93 10.96 -1.94
N ARG A 49 3.13 10.99 -0.87
CA ARG A 49 2.20 9.89 -0.55
C ARG A 49 1.13 9.73 -1.63
N ASP A 50 0.54 10.83 -2.09
CA ASP A 50 -0.44 10.83 -3.17
C ASP A 50 0.17 10.31 -4.49
N PHE A 51 1.43 10.65 -4.77
CA PHE A 51 2.13 10.14 -5.95
C PHE A 51 2.33 8.61 -5.88
N ILE A 52 2.72 8.08 -4.70
CA ILE A 52 2.91 6.64 -4.49
C ILE A 52 1.58 5.89 -4.61
N ASP A 53 0.50 6.42 -4.06
CA ASP A 53 -0.85 5.86 -4.16
C ASP A 53 -1.30 5.80 -5.62
N MET A 54 -1.17 6.91 -6.35
CA MET A 54 -1.49 6.99 -7.78
C MET A 54 -0.64 6.03 -8.64
N MET A 55 0.63 5.79 -8.28
CA MET A 55 1.49 4.82 -8.96
C MET A 55 1.10 3.37 -8.66
N SER A 56 0.57 3.12 -7.46
CA SER A 56 0.08 1.81 -7.00
C SER A 56 -1.26 1.44 -7.63
N ASP A 57 -2.13 2.44 -7.86
CA ASP A 57 -3.44 2.29 -8.53
C ASP A 57 -3.37 2.23 -10.06
N ARG A 58 -2.21 2.49 -10.67
CA ARG A 58 -1.96 2.16 -12.08
C ARG A 58 -1.87 0.64 -12.25
N LYS A 59 -3.01 -0.03 -12.13
CA LYS A 59 -3.28 -1.30 -12.81
C LYS A 59 -2.82 -1.16 -14.27
N PRO A 60 -2.19 -2.19 -14.88
CA PRO A 60 -1.86 -2.14 -16.29
C PRO A 60 -3.12 -1.76 -17.04
N ALA A 61 -3.06 -0.66 -17.80
CA ALA A 61 -4.19 -0.11 -18.51
C ALA A 61 -4.90 -1.27 -19.22
N ARG A 62 -6.10 -1.61 -18.74
CA ARG A 62 -6.95 -2.59 -19.42
C ARG A 62 -7.18 -1.95 -20.78
N LYS A 63 -6.53 -2.54 -21.81
CA LYS A 63 -6.56 -2.07 -23.19
C LYS A 63 -7.98 -1.58 -23.46
N GLN A 64 -8.15 -0.28 -23.65
CA GLN A 64 -9.41 0.26 -24.13
C GLN A 64 -9.59 -0.38 -25.49
N LYS A 65 -10.42 -1.42 -25.55
CA LYS A 65 -10.83 -2.01 -26.80
C LYS A 65 -11.64 -0.91 -27.45
N ILE A 66 -11.03 -0.23 -28.41
CA ILE A 66 -11.69 0.71 -29.29
C ILE A 66 -12.82 -0.09 -29.94
N THR A 67 -14.01 -0.02 -29.39
CA THR A 67 -15.23 -0.37 -30.11
C THR A 67 -15.41 0.72 -31.14
N ALA A 68 -15.01 0.42 -32.37
CA ALA A 68 -15.42 1.18 -33.53
C ALA A 68 -16.95 1.32 -33.49
N PRO A 69 -17.53 2.52 -33.68
CA PRO A 69 -18.95 2.64 -33.87
C PRO A 69 -19.32 1.90 -35.16
N ALA A 70 -20.13 0.85 -35.04
CA ALA A 70 -20.77 0.22 -36.19
C ALA A 70 -21.69 1.26 -36.81
N GLU A 71 -21.34 1.70 -38.02
CA GLU A 71 -22.16 2.58 -38.84
C GLU A 71 -23.56 1.98 -38.94
N THR A 72 -24.51 2.70 -38.35
CA THR A 72 -25.93 2.37 -38.42
C THR A 72 -26.42 2.98 -39.73
N GLU A 73 -26.20 2.31 -40.86
CA GLU A 73 -26.84 2.71 -42.11
C GLU A 73 -28.31 2.30 -42.03
N LYS A 74 -29.12 3.27 -41.61
CA LYS A 74 -30.57 3.22 -41.61
C LYS A 74 -31.06 3.08 -43.05
N LEU A 75 -31.87 2.04 -43.24
CA LEU A 75 -32.88 1.90 -44.27
C LEU A 75 -33.94 3.03 -44.18
N SER A 76 -34.09 3.82 -45.25
CA SER A 76 -35.20 4.76 -45.63
C SER A 76 -34.57 5.97 -46.33
N GLU A 77 -34.93 6.48 -47.49
CA GLU A 77 -36.10 6.54 -48.39
C GLU A 77 -35.49 6.72 -49.81
N GLN A 78 -36.05 6.36 -50.96
CA GLN A 78 -37.39 6.54 -51.54
C GLN A 78 -37.42 5.77 -52.87
#